data_AF-A0A167GK16-F1
#
_entry.id   AF-A0A167GK16-F1
#
_cell.length_a   1.000
_cell.length_b   1.000
_cell.length_c   1.000
_cell.angle_alpha   90.00
_cell.angle_beta   90.00
_cell.angle_gamma   90.00
#
_symmetry.space_group_name_H-M   'P 1'
#
loop_
_entity.id
_entity.type
_entity.pdbx_description
1 polymer ?
#
loop_
_entity_poly.entity_id
_entity_poly.type
_entity_poly.pdbx_seq_one_letter_code
_entity_poly.pdbx_strand_id
1 'polypeptide(L)'
;MDPLEKLTEKNKKHERIKQNERIEVARHLPLITLYIIIYLSIYVFLSVDNFAPNTDSLLGMSKQVWLFAMIISGGFGAILFIGSIASVIWFFLVSSYIEFKRIPKRAILILLLAKVSSFCFFMLGSYLDTIININSQLIAKFMNFGYETTPFLITLPANMFIAGVALIFLKILISIASIPLDAKKHAEKLTALYK
;
A
#
# COMPACT_ATOMS: atom_id res chain seq x y z
N MET A 1 -19.29 -3.84 45.77
CA MET A 1 -19.30 -3.28 44.39
C MET A 1 -19.94 -4.33 43.50
N ASP A 2 -21.07 -4.00 42.88
CA ASP A 2 -21.92 -4.95 42.16
C ASP A 2 -21.20 -5.46 40.89
N PRO A 3 -21.11 -6.78 40.64
CA PRO A 3 -20.48 -7.33 39.44
C PRO A 3 -21.02 -6.74 38.13
N LEU A 4 -22.29 -6.32 38.08
CA LEU A 4 -22.86 -5.65 36.91
C LEU A 4 -22.28 -4.25 36.68
N GLU A 5 -22.06 -3.47 37.74
CA GLU A 5 -21.46 -2.13 37.62
C GLU A 5 -20.00 -2.22 37.13
N LYS A 6 -19.26 -3.22 37.61
CA LYS A 6 -17.88 -3.49 37.15
C LYS A 6 -17.81 -3.83 35.67
N LEU A 7 -18.76 -4.62 35.14
CA LEU A 7 -18.85 -4.95 33.71
C LEU A 7 -19.23 -3.72 32.87
N THR A 8 -20.12 -2.88 33.39
CA THR A 8 -20.59 -1.67 32.71
C THR A 8 -19.48 -0.61 32.62
N GLU A 9 -18.68 -0.43 33.67
CA GLU A 9 -17.48 0.42 33.63
C GLU A 9 -16.43 -0.11 32.64
N LYS A 10 -16.22 -1.43 32.60
CA LYS A 10 -15.26 -2.06 31.67
C LYS A 10 -15.69 -1.86 30.23
N ASN A 11 -16.98 -2.03 29.91
CA ASN A 11 -17.53 -1.81 28.58
C ASN A 11 -17.45 -0.34 28.15
N LYS A 12 -17.81 0.61 29.03
CA LYS A 12 -17.66 2.05 28.75
C LYS A 12 -16.20 2.44 28.49
N LYS A 13 -15.27 1.83 29.23
CA LYS A 13 -13.83 2.04 29.02
C LYS A 13 -13.37 1.49 27.67
N HIS A 14 -13.85 0.31 27.27
CA HIS A 14 -13.57 -0.27 25.95
C HIS A 14 -14.18 0.54 24.79
N GLU A 15 -15.40 1.04 24.93
CA GLU A 15 -16.03 1.90 23.93
C GLU A 15 -15.26 3.20 23.72
N ARG A 16 -14.81 3.85 24.81
CA ARG A 16 -13.99 5.06 24.73
C ARG A 16 -12.65 4.80 24.05
N ILE A 17 -12.02 3.66 24.32
CA ILE A 17 -10.77 3.25 23.63
C ILE A 17 -11.05 3.09 22.13
N LYS A 18 -12.12 2.38 21.77
CA LYS A 18 -12.50 2.14 20.36
C LYS A 18 -12.88 3.42 19.62
N GLN A 19 -13.52 4.38 20.28
CA GLN A 19 -13.80 5.71 19.73
C GLN A 19 -12.51 6.52 19.52
N ASN A 20 -11.61 6.52 20.49
CA ASN A 20 -10.33 7.21 20.36
C ASN A 20 -9.48 6.62 19.23
N GLU A 21 -9.44 5.30 19.08
CA GLU A 21 -8.77 4.63 17.95
C GLU A 21 -9.37 5.05 16.60
N ARG A 22 -10.70 5.16 16.49
CA ARG A 22 -11.37 5.63 15.26
C ARG A 22 -11.04 7.08 14.93
N ILE A 23 -11.00 7.95 15.94
CA ILE A 23 -10.68 9.38 15.77
C ILE A 23 -9.20 9.54 15.39
N GLU A 24 -8.32 8.74 15.98
CA GLU A 24 -6.89 8.71 15.65
C GLU A 24 -6.71 8.30 14.18
N VAL A 25 -7.30 7.18 13.74
CA VAL A 25 -7.28 6.75 12.32
C VAL A 25 -7.85 7.81 11.37
N ALA A 26 -8.98 8.45 11.71
CA ALA A 26 -9.61 9.47 10.87
C ALA A 26 -8.75 10.73 10.73
N ARG A 27 -7.99 11.09 11.77
CA ARG A 27 -7.07 12.24 11.76
C ARG A 27 -5.86 12.01 10.83
N HIS A 28 -5.57 10.77 10.51
CA HIS A 28 -4.39 10.35 9.74
C HIS A 28 -4.68 10.18 8.24
N LEU A 29 -5.95 9.98 7.90
CA LEU A 29 -6.46 9.84 6.54
C LEU A 29 -5.95 10.93 5.55
N PRO A 30 -5.94 12.23 5.89
CA PRO A 30 -5.48 13.27 4.96
C PRO A 30 -4.00 13.15 4.56
N LEU A 31 -3.15 12.71 5.50
CA LEU A 31 -1.71 12.59 5.31
C LEU A 31 -1.37 11.36 4.46
N ILE A 32 -2.12 10.26 4.68
CA ILE A 32 -2.05 9.05 3.86
C ILE A 32 -2.49 9.35 2.42
N THR A 33 -3.60 10.07 2.26
CA THR A 33 -4.09 10.51 0.95
C THR A 33 -3.04 11.35 0.22
N LEU A 34 -2.35 12.26 0.92
CA LEU A 34 -1.27 13.06 0.34
C LEU A 34 -0.11 12.18 -0.18
N TYR A 35 0.32 11.16 0.57
CA TYR A 35 1.37 10.24 0.09
C TYR A 35 0.94 9.43 -1.13
N ILE A 36 -0.30 8.95 -1.14
CA ILE A 36 -0.86 8.24 -2.30
C ILE A 36 -0.87 9.17 -3.51
N ILE A 37 -1.32 10.42 -3.35
CA ILE A 37 -1.32 11.42 -4.43
C ILE A 37 0.09 11.66 -4.94
N ILE A 38 1.07 11.88 -4.06
CA ILE A 38 2.47 12.11 -4.48
C ILE A 38 3.00 10.90 -5.27
N TYR A 39 2.77 9.68 -4.78
CA TYR A 39 3.20 8.48 -5.47
C TYR A 39 2.52 8.32 -6.83
N LEU A 40 1.19 8.51 -6.90
CA LEU A 40 0.44 8.44 -8.15
C LEU A 40 0.88 9.53 -9.14
N SER A 41 1.16 10.75 -8.68
CA SER A 41 1.66 11.82 -9.54
C SER A 41 3.03 11.49 -10.12
N ILE A 42 3.94 10.93 -9.31
CA ILE A 42 5.25 10.45 -9.79
C ILE A 42 5.07 9.29 -10.78
N TYR A 43 4.19 8.35 -10.45
CA TYR A 43 3.86 7.21 -11.30
C TYR A 43 3.36 7.68 -12.66
N VAL A 44 2.37 8.58 -12.68
CA VAL A 44 1.80 9.15 -13.91
C VAL A 44 2.86 9.93 -14.67
N PHE A 45 3.58 10.86 -14.03
CA PHE A 45 4.61 11.67 -14.69
C PHE A 45 5.69 10.82 -15.38
N LEU A 46 6.18 9.77 -14.71
CA LEU A 46 7.17 8.86 -15.28
C LEU A 46 6.59 7.87 -16.29
N SER A 47 5.27 7.65 -16.25
CA SER A 47 4.57 6.74 -17.15
C SER A 47 4.12 7.41 -18.44
N VAL A 48 3.79 8.71 -18.43
CA VAL A 48 3.07 9.42 -19.51
C VAL A 48 3.79 9.41 -20.88
N ASP A 49 5.12 9.28 -20.93
CA ASP A 49 5.83 9.15 -22.22
C ASP A 49 5.83 7.71 -22.79
N ASN A 50 5.56 6.68 -21.95
CA ASN A 50 5.49 5.27 -22.38
C ASN A 50 4.05 4.70 -22.37
N PHE A 51 3.17 5.28 -21.56
CA PHE A 51 1.75 4.99 -21.51
C PHE A 51 1.06 5.83 -22.57
N ALA A 52 1.06 5.35 -23.82
CA ALA A 52 -0.11 5.52 -24.64
C ALA A 52 -1.10 4.47 -24.13
N PRO A 53 -2.11 4.81 -23.30
CA PRO A 53 -3.02 3.81 -22.75
C PRO A 53 -3.98 3.40 -23.87
N ASN A 54 -3.49 2.59 -24.80
CA ASN A 54 -4.29 2.03 -25.87
C ASN A 54 -5.08 0.85 -25.27
N THR A 55 -5.88 1.12 -24.25
CA THR A 55 -6.73 0.12 -23.57
C THR A 55 -7.77 -0.49 -24.51
N ASP A 56 -8.03 0.17 -25.65
CA ASP A 56 -8.77 -0.36 -26.79
C ASP A 56 -8.05 -1.53 -27.49
N SER A 57 -6.73 -1.65 -27.34
CA SER A 57 -5.95 -2.77 -27.89
C SER A 57 -5.99 -4.05 -27.04
N LEU A 58 -6.38 -3.94 -25.77
CA LEU A 58 -6.47 -5.09 -24.86
C LEU A 58 -7.78 -5.86 -25.10
N LEU A 59 -7.67 -7.15 -25.40
CA LEU A 59 -8.78 -8.02 -25.76
C LEU A 59 -9.16 -8.99 -24.62
N GLY A 60 -10.47 -9.11 -24.36
CA GLY A 60 -11.02 -10.13 -23.46
C GLY A 60 -10.29 -10.20 -22.09
N MET A 61 -9.88 -11.41 -21.71
CA MET A 61 -9.22 -11.67 -20.43
C MET A 61 -7.80 -11.11 -20.28
N SER A 62 -7.20 -10.56 -21.34
CA SER A 62 -5.89 -9.91 -21.21
C SER A 62 -5.97 -8.65 -20.33
N LYS A 63 -7.15 -8.03 -20.23
CA LYS A 63 -7.40 -6.89 -19.34
C LYS A 63 -7.24 -7.28 -17.86
N GLN A 64 -7.70 -8.45 -17.47
CA GLN A 64 -7.60 -8.96 -16.09
C GLN A 64 -6.16 -9.28 -15.75
N VAL A 65 -5.42 -9.88 -16.68
CA VAL A 65 -3.97 -10.15 -16.52
C VAL A 65 -3.20 -8.83 -16.40
N TRP A 66 -3.52 -7.85 -17.24
CA TRP A 66 -2.96 -6.51 -17.18
C TRP A 66 -3.23 -5.83 -15.83
N LEU A 67 -4.50 -5.79 -15.39
CA LEU A 67 -4.91 -5.21 -14.11
C LEU A 67 -4.17 -5.87 -12.95
N PHE A 68 -4.09 -7.20 -12.94
CA PHE A 68 -3.37 -7.92 -11.91
C PHE A 68 -1.88 -7.56 -11.89
N ALA A 69 -1.23 -7.53 -13.06
CA ALA A 69 0.17 -7.14 -13.20
C ALA A 69 0.42 -5.72 -12.65
N MET A 70 -0.41 -4.75 -13.05
CA MET A 70 -0.29 -3.36 -12.59
C MET A 70 -0.51 -3.22 -11.08
N ILE A 71 -1.48 -3.94 -10.51
CA ILE A 71 -1.76 -3.91 -9.06
C ILE A 71 -0.61 -4.50 -8.26
N ILE A 72 0.00 -5.59 -8.74
CA ILE A 72 1.13 -6.22 -8.06
C ILE A 72 2.37 -5.32 -8.14
N SER A 73 2.77 -4.89 -9.33
CA SER A 73 3.97 -4.06 -9.51
C SER A 73 3.80 -2.69 -8.83
N GLY A 74 2.67 -2.03 -9.04
CA GLY A 74 2.34 -0.74 -8.43
C GLY A 74 2.14 -0.84 -6.92
N GLY A 75 1.49 -1.90 -6.43
CA GLY A 75 1.24 -2.12 -5.00
C GLY A 75 2.53 -2.30 -4.19
N PHE A 76 3.42 -3.19 -4.64
CA PHE A 76 4.73 -3.36 -4.00
C PHE A 76 5.60 -2.11 -4.13
N GLY A 77 5.60 -1.47 -5.30
CA GLY A 77 6.29 -0.19 -5.49
C GLY A 77 5.82 0.88 -4.50
N ALA A 78 4.50 1.09 -4.40
CA ALA A 78 3.89 2.06 -3.50
C ALA A 78 4.22 1.80 -2.02
N ILE A 79 4.14 0.53 -1.59
CA ILE A 79 4.48 0.13 -0.21
C ILE A 79 5.92 0.50 0.12
N LEU A 80 6.88 0.18 -0.77
CA LEU A 80 8.29 0.45 -0.53
C LEU A 80 8.57 1.96 -0.53
N PHE A 81 7.97 2.70 -1.47
CA PHE A 81 8.15 4.15 -1.55
C PHE A 81 7.57 4.87 -0.33
N ILE A 82 6.29 4.62 -0.03
CA ILE A 82 5.59 5.26 1.09
C ILE A 82 6.19 4.80 2.41
N GLY A 83 6.56 3.52 2.53
CA GLY A 83 7.26 3.00 3.70
C GLY A 83 8.61 3.69 3.94
N SER A 84 9.36 4.02 2.88
CA SER A 84 10.60 4.78 3.02
C SER A 84 10.34 6.19 3.56
N ILE A 85 9.32 6.88 3.07
CA ILE A 85 8.98 8.24 3.50
C ILE A 85 8.45 8.23 4.93
N ALA A 86 7.52 7.32 5.23
CA ALA A 86 6.97 7.14 6.57
C ALA A 86 8.08 6.85 7.59
N SER A 87 9.04 5.98 7.26
CA SER A 87 10.15 5.67 8.15
C SER A 87 11.05 6.88 8.43
N VAL A 88 11.32 7.73 7.43
CA VAL A 88 12.08 8.98 7.61
C VAL A 88 11.37 9.92 8.59
N ILE A 89 10.06 10.10 8.39
CA ILE A 89 9.28 11.04 9.20
C ILE A 89 9.10 10.50 10.61
N TRP A 90 8.83 9.20 10.75
CA TRP A 90 8.79 8.54 12.04
C TRP A 90 10.10 8.73 12.80
N PHE A 91 11.24 8.54 12.14
CA PHE A 91 12.54 8.74 12.76
C PHE A 91 12.74 10.18 13.23
N PHE A 92 12.40 11.16 12.38
CA PHE A 92 12.48 12.59 12.73
C PHE A 92 11.63 12.92 13.96
N LEU A 93 10.38 12.43 14.01
CA LEU A 93 9.48 12.64 15.14
C LEU A 93 9.99 11.95 16.41
N VAL A 94 10.44 10.69 16.35
CA VAL A 94 10.99 9.99 17.52
C VAL A 94 12.25 10.68 18.05
N SER A 95 13.13 11.18 17.16
CA SER A 95 14.34 11.91 17.55
C SER A 95 14.07 13.23 18.28
N SER A 96 12.86 13.79 18.15
CA SER A 96 12.44 14.96 18.94
C SER A 96 12.05 14.59 20.39
N TYR A 97 11.71 13.33 20.64
CA TYR A 97 11.30 12.83 21.96
C TYR A 97 12.43 12.10 22.71
N ILE A 98 13.43 11.58 21.99
CA ILE A 98 14.58 10.87 22.54
C ILE A 98 15.82 11.50 21.92
N GLU A 99 16.81 11.90 22.75
CA GLU A 99 18.11 12.36 22.28
C GLU A 99 18.90 11.23 21.60
N PHE A 100 18.55 10.94 20.34
CA PHE A 100 19.30 10.01 19.52
C PHE A 100 20.62 10.67 19.10
N LYS A 101 21.72 10.22 19.69
CA LYS A 101 23.07 10.76 19.43
C LYS A 101 23.56 10.64 17.98
N ARG A 102 22.99 9.75 17.15
CA ARG A 102 23.32 9.57 15.71
C ARG A 102 22.31 8.68 14.98
N ILE A 103 22.00 9.02 13.72
CA ILE A 103 21.32 8.10 12.80
C ILE A 103 22.32 7.01 12.38
N PRO A 104 22.02 5.71 12.55
CA PRO A 104 22.90 4.66 12.07
C PRO A 104 22.96 4.73 10.53
N LYS A 105 24.17 4.80 9.95
CA LYS A 105 24.37 4.83 8.48
C LYS A 105 23.62 3.72 7.74
N ARG A 106 23.42 2.56 8.40
CA ARG A 106 22.63 1.43 7.92
C ARG A 106 21.16 1.79 7.65
N ALA A 107 20.53 2.65 8.46
CA ALA A 107 19.14 3.07 8.25
C ALA A 107 18.98 3.91 6.97
N ILE A 108 19.93 4.82 6.70
CA ILE A 108 19.93 5.62 5.48
C ILE A 108 20.07 4.72 4.24
N LEU A 109 20.96 3.71 4.31
CA LEU A 109 21.13 2.74 3.23
C LEU A 109 19.85 1.94 2.96
N ILE A 110 19.16 1.48 4.00
CA ILE A 110 17.89 0.74 3.87
C ILE A 110 16.82 1.58 3.19
N LEU A 111 16.70 2.86 3.56
CA LEU A 111 15.73 3.78 2.95
C LEU A 111 16.01 4.03 1.47
N LEU A 112 17.29 4.18 1.13
CA LEU A 112 17.71 4.37 -0.26
C LEU A 112 17.47 3.10 -1.09
N LEU A 113 17.80 1.93 -0.55
CA LEU A 113 17.51 0.63 -1.18
C LEU A 113 16.00 0.41 -1.38
N ALA A 114 15.17 0.81 -0.42
CA ALA A 114 13.71 0.72 -0.56
C ALA A 114 13.19 1.60 -1.71
N LYS A 115 13.72 2.82 -1.87
CA LYS A 115 13.37 3.70 -3.00
C LYS A 115 13.84 3.14 -4.33
N VAL A 116 15.07 2.63 -4.42
CA VAL A 116 15.59 1.98 -5.62
C VAL A 116 14.75 0.75 -5.98
N SER A 117 14.41 -0.06 -4.98
CA SER A 117 13.55 -1.24 -5.18
C SER A 117 12.15 -0.83 -5.66
N SER A 118 11.56 0.24 -5.10
CA SER A 118 10.31 0.80 -5.61
C SER A 118 10.41 1.22 -7.07
N PHE A 119 11.53 1.82 -7.48
CA PHE A 119 11.76 2.19 -8.87
C PHE A 119 11.90 0.95 -9.78
N CYS A 120 12.58 -0.11 -9.32
CA CYS A 120 12.63 -1.37 -10.03
C CYS A 120 11.24 -1.99 -10.24
N PHE A 121 10.36 -1.94 -9.23
CA PHE A 121 8.97 -2.39 -9.38
C PHE A 121 8.17 -1.55 -10.37
N PHE A 122 8.42 -0.24 -10.42
CA PHE A 122 7.83 0.64 -11.43
C PHE A 122 8.27 0.24 -12.85
N MET A 123 9.57 0.06 -13.06
CA MET A 123 10.12 -0.40 -14.34
C MET A 123 9.59 -1.79 -14.74
N LEU A 124 9.45 -2.69 -13.77
CA LEU A 124 8.81 -3.99 -13.98
C LEU A 124 7.36 -3.85 -14.43
N GLY A 125 6.59 -2.94 -13.81
CA GLY A 125 5.22 -2.63 -14.23
C GLY A 125 5.16 -2.16 -15.68
N SER A 126 5.99 -1.20 -16.07
CA SER A 126 6.09 -0.71 -17.45
C SER A 126 6.47 -1.81 -18.45
N TYR A 127 7.42 -2.67 -18.08
CA TYR A 127 7.80 -3.82 -18.89
C TYR A 127 6.66 -4.82 -19.07
N LEU A 128 5.94 -5.15 -17.99
CA LEU A 128 4.78 -6.05 -18.03
C LEU A 128 3.63 -5.45 -18.86
N ASP A 129 3.37 -4.15 -18.75
CA ASP A 129 2.40 -3.44 -19.58
C ASP A 129 2.71 -3.65 -21.07
N THR A 130 3.96 -3.37 -21.46
CA THR A 130 4.41 -3.53 -22.85
C THR A 130 4.25 -4.96 -23.35
N ILE A 131 4.68 -5.96 -22.56
CA ILE A 131 4.53 -7.37 -22.93
C ILE A 131 3.06 -7.75 -23.12
N ILE A 132 2.20 -7.34 -22.19
CA ILE A 132 0.79 -7.74 -22.19
C ILE A 132 0.06 -7.08 -23.37
N ASN A 133 0.36 -5.83 -23.70
CA ASN A 133 -0.18 -5.16 -24.87
C ASN A 133 0.25 -5.87 -26.17
N ILE A 134 1.54 -6.18 -26.33
CA ILE A 134 2.06 -6.90 -27.51
C ILE A 134 1.41 -8.27 -27.68
N ASN A 135 1.19 -8.98 -26.57
CA ASN A 135 0.71 -10.37 -26.58
C ASN A 135 -0.78 -10.51 -26.23
N SER A 136 -1.55 -9.42 -26.28
CA SER A 136 -2.93 -9.38 -25.77
C SER A 136 -3.82 -10.48 -26.37
N GLN A 137 -3.77 -10.68 -27.69
CA GLN A 137 -4.54 -11.72 -28.37
C GLN A 137 -4.21 -13.14 -27.90
N LEU A 138 -2.92 -13.44 -27.72
CA LEU A 138 -2.46 -14.76 -27.27
C LEU A 138 -2.89 -15.01 -25.83
N ILE A 139 -2.73 -14.00 -24.96
CA ILE A 139 -3.17 -14.07 -23.56
C ILE A 139 -4.68 -14.27 -23.49
N ALA A 140 -5.46 -13.53 -24.27
CA ALA A 140 -6.91 -13.65 -24.32
C ALA A 140 -7.36 -15.06 -24.77
N LYS A 141 -6.74 -15.59 -25.84
CA LYS A 141 -7.02 -16.96 -26.31
C LYS A 141 -6.67 -18.02 -25.27
N PHE A 142 -5.53 -17.87 -24.60
CA PHE A 142 -5.12 -18.79 -23.53
C PHE A 142 -6.10 -18.76 -22.36
N MET A 143 -6.50 -17.56 -21.94
CA MET A 143 -7.40 -17.34 -20.79
C MET A 143 -8.88 -17.55 -21.11
N ASN A 144 -9.23 -17.83 -22.36
CA ASN A 144 -10.59 -18.19 -22.76
C ASN A 144 -10.96 -19.65 -22.43
N PHE A 145 -10.01 -20.49 -21.97
CA PHE A 145 -10.25 -21.88 -21.56
C PHE A 145 -11.01 -22.74 -22.62
N GLY A 146 -10.77 -22.48 -23.90
CA GLY A 146 -11.42 -23.20 -25.01
C GLY A 146 -12.81 -22.67 -25.40
N TYR A 147 -13.33 -21.64 -24.73
CA TYR A 147 -14.57 -20.96 -25.10
C TYR A 147 -14.31 -19.87 -26.16
N GLU A 148 -15.31 -19.55 -27.00
CA GLU A 148 -15.23 -18.43 -27.94
C GLU A 148 -15.07 -17.09 -27.21
N THR A 149 -15.78 -16.93 -26.10
CA THR A 149 -15.64 -15.81 -25.16
C THR A 149 -15.55 -16.36 -23.74
N THR A 150 -14.70 -15.77 -22.90
CA THR A 150 -14.57 -16.25 -21.51
C THR A 150 -15.91 -16.10 -20.78
N PRO A 151 -16.47 -17.20 -20.24
CA PRO A 151 -17.73 -17.15 -19.50
C PRO A 151 -17.67 -16.23 -18.29
N PHE A 152 -18.78 -15.57 -17.97
CA PHE A 152 -18.90 -14.71 -16.79
C PHE A 152 -18.51 -15.41 -15.48
N LEU A 153 -18.82 -16.70 -15.36
CA LEU A 153 -18.47 -17.52 -14.19
C LEU A 153 -16.97 -17.68 -13.97
N ILE A 154 -16.13 -17.43 -14.99
CA ILE A 154 -14.67 -17.43 -14.90
C ILE A 154 -14.15 -16.00 -14.69
N THR A 155 -14.74 -15.02 -15.37
CA THR A 155 -14.30 -13.62 -15.26
C THR A 155 -14.61 -13.01 -13.89
N LEU A 156 -15.75 -13.36 -13.29
CA LEU A 156 -16.17 -12.82 -11.99
C LEU A 156 -15.23 -13.21 -10.85
N PRO A 157 -14.88 -14.50 -10.62
CA PRO A 157 -13.91 -14.87 -9.61
C PRO A 157 -12.53 -14.22 -9.80
N ALA A 158 -12.07 -14.09 -11.05
CA ALA A 158 -10.82 -13.40 -11.36
C ALA A 158 -10.86 -11.93 -10.92
N ASN A 159 -11.94 -11.22 -11.24
CA ASN A 159 -12.13 -9.82 -10.82
C ASN A 159 -12.23 -9.69 -9.30
N MET A 160 -12.94 -10.60 -8.62
CA MET A 160 -13.03 -10.60 -7.16
C MET A 160 -11.68 -10.85 -6.50
N PHE A 161 -10.88 -11.75 -7.06
CA PHE A 161 -9.51 -12.01 -6.59
C PHE A 161 -8.62 -10.77 -6.76
N ILE A 162 -8.64 -10.13 -7.93
CA ILE A 162 -7.91 -8.88 -8.21
C ILE A 162 -8.32 -7.78 -7.23
N ALA A 163 -9.63 -7.59 -7.02
CA ALA A 163 -10.13 -6.61 -6.05
C ALA A 163 -9.71 -6.92 -4.61
N GLY A 164 -9.75 -8.19 -4.20
CA GLY A 164 -9.28 -8.63 -2.89
C GLY A 164 -7.80 -8.33 -2.66
N VAL A 165 -6.96 -8.61 -3.65
CA VAL A 165 -5.53 -8.28 -3.63
C VAL A 165 -5.32 -6.76 -3.52
N ALA A 166 -6.05 -5.97 -4.30
CA ALA A 166 -5.98 -4.51 -4.23
C ALA A 166 -6.36 -3.95 -2.84
N LEU A 167 -7.41 -4.50 -2.22
CA LEU A 167 -7.83 -4.12 -0.86
C LEU A 167 -6.78 -4.48 0.19
N ILE A 168 -6.11 -5.63 0.06
CA ILE A 168 -5.01 -6.02 0.94
C ILE A 168 -3.86 -5.02 0.81
N PHE A 169 -3.45 -4.68 -0.41
CA PHE A 169 -2.40 -3.67 -0.64
C PHE A 169 -2.78 -2.32 -0.05
N LEU A 170 -4.02 -1.86 -0.27
CA LEU A 170 -4.51 -0.61 0.29
C LEU A 170 -4.45 -0.60 1.82
N LYS A 171 -4.89 -1.70 2.47
CA LYS A 171 -4.84 -1.82 3.93
C LYS A 171 -3.41 -1.78 4.45
N ILE A 172 -2.48 -2.48 3.82
CA ILE A 172 -1.06 -2.47 4.19
C ILE A 172 -0.49 -1.06 4.03
N LEU A 173 -0.79 -0.40 2.92
CA LEU A 173 -0.31 0.94 2.61
C LEU A 173 -0.81 1.97 3.62
N ILE A 174 -2.09 1.92 4.00
CA ILE A 174 -2.65 2.74 5.09
C ILE A 174 -1.91 2.48 6.40
N SER A 175 -1.71 1.21 6.76
CA SER A 175 -1.03 0.84 8.01
C SER A 175 0.42 1.31 8.06
N ILE A 176 1.14 1.31 6.93
CA ILE A 176 2.53 1.77 6.86
C ILE A 176 2.57 3.30 6.91
N ALA A 177 1.67 3.96 6.18
CA ALA A 177 1.60 5.41 6.16
C ALA A 177 1.19 6.01 7.52
N SER A 178 0.52 5.25 8.39
CA SER A 178 0.16 5.68 9.74
C SER A 178 1.28 5.52 10.78
N ILE A 179 2.35 4.77 10.51
CA ILE A 179 3.47 4.54 11.44
C ILE A 179 4.03 5.82 12.09
N PRO A 180 4.24 6.93 11.36
CA PRO A 180 4.80 8.16 11.94
C PRO A 180 3.94 8.75 13.06
N LEU A 181 2.66 8.43 13.10
CA LEU A 181 1.68 9.08 13.95
C LEU A 181 1.68 8.49 15.36
N ASP A 182 2.05 7.22 15.47
CA ASP A 182 2.34 6.55 16.74
C ASP A 182 3.78 6.82 17.26
N ALA A 183 4.54 7.72 16.64
CA ALA A 183 5.92 8.03 17.02
C ALA A 183 6.09 8.36 18.51
N LYS A 184 5.14 9.11 19.10
CA LYS A 184 5.17 9.44 20.53
C LYS A 184 5.03 8.19 21.42
N LYS A 185 4.06 7.31 21.12
CA LYS A 185 3.87 6.04 21.85
C LYS A 185 5.09 5.13 21.69
N HIS A 186 5.71 5.14 20.51
CA HIS A 186 6.94 4.38 20.25
C HIS A 186 8.13 4.93 21.04
N ALA A 187 8.26 6.25 21.14
CA ALA A 187 9.28 6.89 21.96
C ALA A 187 9.12 6.55 23.46
N GLU A 188 7.92 6.65 24.00
CA GLU A 188 7.64 6.28 25.41
C GLU A 188 8.01 4.82 25.73
N LYS A 189 7.68 3.89 24.82
CA LYS A 189 8.06 2.47 24.95
C LYS A 189 9.58 2.27 24.88
N LEU A 190 10.27 2.95 23.97
CA LEU A 190 11.72 2.87 23.83
C LEU A 190 12.40 3.38 25.11
N THR A 191 11.98 4.51 25.65
CA THR A 191 12.54 5.06 26.90
C THR A 191 12.29 4.14 28.10
N ALA A 192 11.17 3.43 28.14
CA ALA A 192 10.86 2.46 29.20
C ALA A 192 11.70 1.17 29.12
N LEU A 193 12.18 0.79 27.93
CA LEU A 193 13.06 -0.38 27.75
C LEU A 193 14.53 -0.10 28.12
N TYR A 194 14.93 1.16 28.11
CA TYR A 194 16.31 1.61 28.42
C TYR A 194 16.46 2.23 29.82
N LYS A 195 15.41 2.18 30.64
CA LYS A 195 15.46 2.42 32.10
C LYS A 195 15.52 1.09 32.84
#